data_AF-A0A7G2LWL3-F1
#
_entry.id   AF-A0A7G2LWL3-F1
#
_cell.length_a   1.000
_cell.length_b   1.000
_cell.length_c   1.000
_cell.angle_alpha   90.00
_cell.angle_beta   90.00
_cell.angle_gamma   90.00
#
_symmetry.space_group_name_H-M   'P 1'
#
loop_
_entity.id
_entity.type
_entity.pdbx_description
1 polymer ?
#
loop_
_entity_poly.entity_id
_entity_poly.type
_entity_poly.pdbx_seq_one_letter_code
_entity_poly.pdbx_strand_id
1 'polypeptide(L)'
;MRVYGVVGWKNAGKTGLMVRLVAEITGRGFTVSTVKHAHHTFDVDHPGKDSHRHRIAGAREVLLASGARFALMHELRGAEEP
;
A
#
# COMPACT_ATOMS: atom_id res chain seq x y z
N MET A 1 -10.93 -11.44 -8.84
CA MET A 1 -9.93 -10.47 -8.33
C MET A 1 -9.45 -9.60 -9.48
N ARG A 2 -9.41 -8.27 -9.34
CA ARG A 2 -8.89 -7.36 -10.36
C ARG A 2 -7.51 -6.87 -9.95
N VAL A 3 -6.55 -6.85 -10.87
CA VAL A 3 -5.16 -6.45 -10.62
C VAL A 3 -4.76 -5.35 -11.58
N TYR A 4 -4.18 -4.28 -11.06
CA TYR A 4 -3.72 -3.13 -11.83
C TYR A 4 -2.27 -2.82 -11.49
N GLY A 5 -1.41 -2.73 -12.51
CA GLY A 5 0.00 -2.40 -12.35
C GLY A 5 0.25 -0.92 -12.60
N VAL A 6 0.96 -0.25 -11.70
CA VAL A 6 1.47 1.11 -11.89
C VAL A 6 2.99 1.06 -11.95
N VAL A 7 3.54 1.27 -13.15
CA VAL A 7 4.98 1.21 -13.44
C VAL A 7 5.49 2.56 -13.94
N GLY A 8 6.79 2.79 -13.79
CA GLY A 8 7.42 4.04 -14.23
C GLY A 8 8.71 4.34 -13.48
N TRP A 9 9.44 5.35 -13.94
CA TRP A 9 10.74 5.75 -13.40
C TRP A 9 10.67 6.22 -11.94
N LYS A 10 11.82 6.18 -11.24
CA LYS A 10 11.95 6.76 -9.90
C LYS A 10 11.53 8.23 -9.96
N ASN A 11 10.79 8.70 -8.95
CA ASN A 11 10.24 10.06 -8.87
C ASN A 11 9.19 10.47 -9.94
N ALA A 12 8.68 9.54 -10.74
CA ALA A 12 7.58 9.81 -11.69
C ALA A 12 6.18 9.99 -11.05
N GLY A 13 6.10 10.22 -9.73
CA GLY A 13 4.81 10.42 -9.03
C GLY A 13 4.00 9.15 -8.73
N LYS A 14 4.53 7.94 -8.97
CA LYS A 14 3.82 6.66 -8.76
C LYS A 14 3.15 6.53 -7.39
N THR A 15 3.89 6.76 -6.31
CA THR A 15 3.34 6.68 -4.95
C THR A 15 2.22 7.71 -4.74
N GLY A 16 2.37 8.92 -5.30
CA GLY A 16 1.32 9.94 -5.24
C GLY A 16 0.05 9.51 -5.96
N LEU A 17 0.18 8.94 -7.16
CA LEU A 17 -0.94 8.38 -7.91
C LEU A 17 -1.60 7.23 -7.14
N MET A 18 -0.81 6.27 -6.65
CA MET A 18 -1.32 5.11 -5.91
C MET A 18 -2.12 5.54 -4.68
N VAL A 19 -1.63 6.50 -3.89
CA VAL A 19 -2.34 7.02 -2.72
C VAL A 19 -3.71 7.60 -3.10
N ARG A 20 -3.78 8.38 -4.19
CA ARG A 20 -5.05 8.95 -4.67
C ARG A 20 -6.01 7.89 -5.20
N LEU A 21 -5.50 6.90 -5.93
CA LEU A 21 -6.31 5.79 -6.43
C LEU A 21 -6.87 4.94 -5.29
N VAL A 22 -6.05 4.61 -4.30
CA VAL A 22 -6.49 3.86 -3.11
C VAL A 22 -7.60 4.63 -2.42
N ALA A 23 -7.36 5.90 -2.07
CA ALA A 23 -8.35 6.73 -1.38
C ALA A 23 -9.68 6.81 -2.14
N GLU A 24 -9.63 7.06 -3.45
CA GLU A 24 -10.82 7.16 -4.29
C GLU A 24 -11.59 5.83 -4.37
N ILE A 25 -10.89 4.72 -4.63
CA ILE A 25 -11.53 3.42 -4.79
C ILE A 25 -12.11 2.94 -3.45
N THR A 26 -11.40 3.16 -2.35
CA THR A 26 -11.90 2.82 -1.01
C THR A 26 -13.06 3.70 -0.59
N GLY A 27 -13.04 4.99 -0.94
CA GLY A 27 -14.15 5.92 -0.70
C GLY A 27 -15.44 5.52 -1.43
N ARG A 28 -15.33 4.74 -2.50
CA ARG A 28 -16.48 4.14 -3.23
C ARG A 28 -16.98 2.83 -2.62
N GLY A 29 -16.42 2.39 -1.48
CA GLY A 29 -16.84 1.17 -0.78
C GLY A 29 -16.15 -0.11 -1.25
N PHE A 30 -15.10 -0.02 -2.08
CA PHE A 30 -14.33 -1.20 -2.48
C PHE A 30 -13.16 -1.46 -1.53
N THR A 31 -12.88 -2.73 -1.27
CA THR A 31 -11.66 -3.16 -0.57
C THR A 31 -10.46 -3.12 -1.52
N VAL A 32 -9.40 -2.43 -1.11
CA VAL A 32 -8.15 -2.32 -1.89
C VAL A 32 -6.98 -2.81 -1.05
N SER A 33 -6.19 -3.72 -1.60
CA SER A 33 -4.88 -4.10 -1.07
C SER A 33 -3.79 -3.58 -2.01
N THR A 34 -2.62 -3.24 -1.47
CA THR A 34 -1.51 -2.71 -2.27
C THR A 34 -0.25 -3.52 -2.08
N VAL A 35 0.48 -3.73 -3.18
CA VAL A 35 1.77 -4.42 -3.20
C VAL A 35 2.81 -3.47 -3.72
N LYS A 36 3.91 -3.34 -2.98
CA LYS A 36 5.07 -2.55 -3.40
C LYS A 36 6.32 -3.42 -3.35
N HIS A 37 7.02 -3.47 -4.48
CA HIS A 37 8.39 -3.96 -4.51
C HIS A 37 9.32 -2.92 -3.85
N ALA A 38 9.99 -3.32 -2.78
CA ALA A 38 10.87 -2.49 -1.98
C ALA A 38 12.34 -2.80 -2.29
N HIS A 39 13.20 -1.80 -2.08
CA HIS A 39 14.65 -2.01 -2.09
C HIS A 39 15.05 -2.95 -0.94
N HIS A 40 16.22 -3.58 -1.06
CA HIS A 40 16.69 -4.67 -0.17
C HIS A 40 16.46 -4.40 1.33
N THR A 41 16.73 -3.17 1.77
CA THR A 41 16.40 -2.68 3.11
C THR A 41 15.23 -1.71 3.04
N PHE A 42 14.22 -1.94 3.89
CA PHE A 42 13.08 -1.04 4.04
C PHE A 42 12.58 -1.01 5.48
N ASP A 43 12.25 0.19 5.96
CA ASP A 43 11.51 0.40 7.20
C ASP A 43 10.01 0.30 6.91
N VAL A 44 9.29 -0.38 7.78
CA VAL A 44 7.86 -0.61 7.66
C VAL A 44 7.11 0.51 8.38
N ASP A 45 6.02 0.98 7.77
CA ASP A 45 5.02 1.89 8.36
C ASP A 45 5.48 3.14 9.15
N HIS A 46 6.49 3.88 8.69
CA HIS A 46 6.83 5.18 9.28
C HIS A 46 6.13 6.34 8.55
N PRO A 47 5.73 7.43 9.24
CA PRO A 47 5.20 8.63 8.60
C PRO A 47 6.06 9.08 7.42
N GLY A 48 5.41 9.36 6.29
CA GLY A 48 6.08 9.75 5.04
C GLY A 48 6.55 8.60 4.15
N LYS A 49 6.66 7.35 4.64
CA LYS A 49 6.96 6.18 3.82
C LYS A 49 5.74 5.72 3.02
N ASP A 50 5.98 5.07 1.89
CA ASP A 50 4.91 4.59 1.01
C ASP A 50 3.94 3.64 1.72
N SER A 51 4.43 2.75 2.58
CA SER A 51 3.60 1.85 3.39
C SER A 51 2.57 2.61 4.21
N HIS A 52 3.05 3.59 4.99
CA HIS A 52 2.21 4.44 5.81
C HIS A 52 1.21 5.23 4.96
N ARG A 53 1.68 5.82 3.84
CA ARG A 53 0.81 6.59 2.95
C ARG A 53 -0.31 5.74 2.36
N HIS A 54 -0.03 4.50 1.97
CA HIS A 54 -1.04 3.58 1.42
C HIS A 54 -2.05 3.12 2.49
N ARG A 55 -1.57 2.83 3.70
CA ARG A 55 -2.41 2.43 4.84
C ARG A 55 -3.41 3.54 5.21
N ILE A 56 -2.91 4.76 5.40
CA ILE A 56 -3.72 5.94 5.69
C ILE A 56 -4.68 6.26 4.53
N ALA A 57 -4.28 6.01 3.28
CA ALA A 57 -5.15 6.22 2.13
C ALA A 57 -6.38 5.32 2.10
N GLY A 58 -6.42 4.21 2.86
CA GLY A 58 -7.58 3.32 2.87
C GLY A 58 -7.26 1.86 2.53
N ALA A 59 -6.00 1.51 2.26
CA ALA A 59 -5.66 0.13 1.95
C ALA A 59 -6.03 -0.81 3.12
N ARG A 60 -6.64 -1.96 2.80
CA ARG A 60 -6.93 -3.04 3.75
C ARG A 60 -5.66 -3.80 4.10
N GLU A 61 -4.89 -4.13 3.07
CA GLU A 61 -3.56 -4.71 3.24
C GLU A 61 -2.50 -3.91 2.49
N VAL A 62 -1.32 -3.85 3.09
CA VAL A 62 -0.13 -3.27 2.46
C VAL A 62 0.99 -4.30 2.55
N LEU A 63 1.38 -4.84 1.40
CA LEU A 63 2.51 -5.75 1.25
C LEU A 63 3.74 -5.00 0.75
N LEU A 64 4.79 -4.98 1.56
CA LEU A 64 6.13 -4.59 1.14
C LEU A 64 6.95 -5.85 0.90
N ALA A 65 7.47 -6.04 -0.31
CA ALA A 65 8.26 -7.22 -0.65
C ALA A 65 9.61 -6.83 -1.27
N SER A 66 10.71 -7.34 -0.72
CA SER A 66 12.05 -7.27 -1.31
C SER A 66 12.59 -8.69 -1.53
N GLY A 67 13.78 -8.81 -2.13
CA GLY A 67 14.45 -10.11 -2.28
C GLY A 67 14.89 -10.76 -0.95
N ALA A 68 14.94 -10.01 0.15
CA ALA A 68 15.41 -10.51 1.45
C ALA A 68 14.26 -10.82 2.42
N ARG A 69 13.16 -10.07 2.37
CA ARG A 69 12.00 -10.24 3.26
C ARG A 69 10.75 -9.59 2.68
N PHE A 70 9.61 -9.97 3.22
CA PHE A 70 8.36 -9.23 3.06
C PHE A 70 7.77 -8.85 4.41
N ALA A 71 6.92 -7.83 4.40
CA ALA A 71 6.08 -7.42 5.53
C ALA A 71 4.67 -7.16 5.03
N LEU A 72 3.69 -7.77 5.70
CA LEU A 72 2.26 -7.58 5.43
C LEU A 72 1.63 -6.86 6.63
N MET A 73 1.02 -5.71 6.38
CA MET A 73 0.18 -5.02 7.37
C MET A 73 -1.28 -5.23 7.00
N HIS A 74 -2.11 -5.52 8.00
CA HIS A 74 -3.54 -5.69 7.86
C HIS A 74 -4.29 -4.70 8.77
N GLU A 75 -5.16 -3.90 8.17
CA GLU A 75 -5.99 -2.92 8.88
C GLU A 75 -7.32 -3.56 9.27
N LEU A 76 -7.60 -3.69 10.57
CA LEU A 76 -8.85 -4.31 11.06
C LEU A 76 -10.09 -3.54 10.60
N ARG A 77 -10.02 -2.21 10.46
CA ARG A 77 -11.12 -1.33 10.01
C ARG A 77 -12.46 -1.66 10.70
N GLY A 78 -12.42 -1.84 12.02
CA GLY A 78 -13.60 -2.16 12.83
C GLY A 78 -13.96 -3.65 12.89
N ALA A 79 -13.16 -4.54 12.29
CA ALA A 79 -13.22 -5.96 12.58
C ALA A 79 -12.73 -6.23 14.02
N GLU A 80 -13.20 -7.33 14.61
CA GLU A 80 -12.78 -7.78 15.94
C GLU A 80 -11.27 -8.09 15.98
N GLU A 81 -10.70 -8.01 17.18
CA GLU A 81 -9.32 -8.44 17.42
C GLU A 81 -9.19 -9.95 17.15
N PRO A 82 -8.14 -10.37 16.41
CA PRO A 82 -7.93 -11.77 16.04
C PRO A 82 -7.46 -12.66 17.20
#